data_AF-A0A242MUS8-F1
#
_entry.id   AF-A0A242MUS8-F1
#
_cell.length_a   1.000
_cell.length_b   1.000
_cell.length_c   1.000
_cell.angle_alpha   90.00
_cell.angle_beta   90.00
_cell.angle_gamma   90.00
#
_symmetry.space_group_name_H-M   'P 1'
#
loop_
_entity.id
_entity.type
_entity.pdbx_description
1 polymer ?
#
loop_
_entity_poly.entity_id
_entity_poly.type
_entity_poly.pdbx_seq_one_letter_code
_entity_poly.pdbx_strand_id
1 'polypeptide(L)'
;MAWFILCGAAFAAGPAASAQSSAAQDDPLGGSGTRRSLLTNGAADEPQATANGNIAELQQMIRDGKVKELRTTYNGSYGASMLFYPDEMTFYIALFQQKKFWRVIKTQADARAETVYADFAKNSAALADTEIRRTKLEAEKNFADRLIAVQQQRANRLQADLEVARAQQSQVVDRQAEQQEAIRSLRAEQDSAQAQLRALQTKVQDLQRQSDTDLMPLPFPK
;
A
#
# COMPACT_ATOMS: atom_id res chain seq x y z
N MET A 1 -18.51 46.34 -31.58
CA MET A 1 -18.00 46.53 -30.21
C MET A 1 -17.20 45.28 -29.83
N ALA A 2 -15.91 45.50 -29.54
CA ALA A 2 -15.01 44.72 -28.66
C ALA A 2 -15.12 43.18 -28.72
N TRP A 3 -14.20 42.43 -29.35
CA TRP A 3 -12.77 42.26 -29.05
C TRP A 3 -12.54 41.75 -27.61
N PHE A 4 -12.25 40.45 -27.47
CA PHE A 4 -11.11 39.98 -26.66
C PHE A 4 -10.70 38.58 -27.11
N ILE A 5 -9.52 38.57 -27.72
CA ILE A 5 -8.70 37.40 -28.05
C ILE A 5 -8.09 36.91 -26.74
N LEU A 6 -8.24 35.63 -26.40
CA LEU A 6 -7.43 35.01 -25.35
C LEU A 6 -6.47 33.99 -25.95
N CYS A 7 -5.22 34.22 -25.59
CA CYS A 7 -3.98 33.66 -26.07
C CYS A 7 -3.58 32.43 -25.25
N GLY A 8 -2.90 31.48 -25.90
CA GLY A 8 -1.67 30.90 -25.35
C GLY A 8 -1.78 29.62 -24.52
N ALA A 9 -1.40 28.49 -25.13
CA ALA A 9 -0.36 27.60 -24.60
C ALA A 9 0.07 26.63 -25.71
N ALA A 10 1.12 27.01 -26.45
CA ALA A 10 1.81 26.11 -27.37
C ALA A 10 2.67 25.15 -26.55
N PHE A 11 2.37 23.85 -26.67
CA PHE A 11 3.12 22.76 -26.04
C PHE A 11 4.39 22.52 -26.87
N ALA A 12 5.55 22.91 -26.34
CA ALA A 12 6.83 22.63 -26.98
C ALA A 12 7.28 21.20 -26.62
N ALA A 13 7.17 20.30 -27.59
CA ALA A 13 7.80 18.98 -27.56
C ALA A 13 9.24 19.10 -28.09
N GLY A 14 10.23 18.85 -27.25
CA GLY A 14 11.62 18.70 -27.68
C GLY A 14 12.02 17.24 -27.69
N PRO A 15 12.55 16.72 -28.82
CA PRO A 15 13.35 15.51 -28.77
C PRO A 15 14.78 15.73 -29.29
N ALA A 16 15.68 15.03 -28.60
CA ALA A 16 16.85 14.33 -29.12
C ALA A 16 17.95 15.18 -29.79
N ALA A 17 18.92 15.58 -28.99
CA ALA A 17 20.30 15.73 -29.47
C ALA A 17 20.95 14.34 -29.55
N SER A 18 21.35 13.97 -30.76
CA SER A 18 22.10 12.75 -31.10
C SER A 18 23.60 12.89 -30.82
N ALA A 19 24.17 11.74 -30.41
CA ALA A 19 25.56 11.22 -30.47
C ALA A 19 26.62 12.04 -31.25
N GLN A 20 27.92 12.03 -30.90
CA GLN A 20 28.80 10.85 -30.85
C GLN A 20 30.16 11.22 -30.19
N SER A 21 30.66 10.44 -29.22
CA SER A 21 31.76 9.45 -29.32
C SER A 21 33.20 9.98 -29.24
N SER A 22 33.96 9.46 -28.27
CA SER A 22 35.26 8.77 -28.41
C SER A 22 35.80 8.47 -26.99
N ALA A 23 35.75 7.21 -26.54
CA ALA A 23 36.84 6.23 -26.60
C ALA A 23 37.99 6.54 -25.63
N ALA A 24 38.02 5.80 -24.52
CA ALA A 24 39.25 5.32 -23.88
C ALA A 24 38.88 4.12 -23.01
N GLN A 25 39.36 2.95 -23.44
CA GLN A 25 39.46 1.74 -22.63
C GLN A 25 40.44 2.03 -21.49
N ASP A 26 40.11 1.59 -20.28
CA ASP A 26 41.05 0.93 -19.39
C ASP A 26 40.27 0.26 -18.25
N ASP A 27 40.22 -1.07 -18.33
CA ASP A 27 39.80 -1.95 -17.27
C ASP A 27 40.99 -2.08 -16.31
N PRO A 28 40.79 -1.86 -15.00
CA PRO A 28 41.20 -2.92 -14.11
C PRO A 28 40.15 -3.19 -13.02
N LEU A 29 39.55 -4.37 -13.12
CA LEU A 29 39.44 -5.34 -12.03
C LEU A 29 40.31 -4.98 -10.80
N GLY A 30 39.69 -4.61 -9.69
CA GLY A 30 40.40 -4.54 -8.41
C GLY A 30 39.86 -3.56 -7.38
N GLY A 31 38.59 -3.68 -6.99
CA GLY A 31 37.97 -2.73 -6.06
C GLY A 31 37.11 -3.33 -4.95
N SER A 32 37.26 -4.62 -4.61
CA SER A 32 36.48 -5.26 -3.51
C SER A 32 37.31 -5.63 -2.28
N GLY A 33 38.59 -5.22 -2.21
CA GLY A 33 39.49 -5.54 -1.09
C GLY A 33 39.45 -4.56 0.08
N THR A 34 39.13 -3.28 -0.14
CA THR A 34 39.48 -2.24 0.86
C THR A 34 38.41 -2.01 1.93
N ARG A 35 37.16 -2.49 1.76
CA ARG A 35 36.14 -2.35 2.82
C ARG A 35 36.28 -3.36 3.96
N ARG A 36 37.10 -4.40 3.80
CA ARG A 36 37.39 -5.38 4.86
C ARG A 36 38.64 -5.03 5.68
N SER A 37 39.29 -3.89 5.41
CA SER A 37 40.53 -3.48 6.08
C SER A 37 40.34 -2.50 7.24
N LEU A 38 39.10 -2.07 7.55
CA LEU A 38 38.83 -1.19 8.69
C LEU A 38 38.55 -1.96 9.99
N LEU A 39 38.57 -3.28 9.95
CA LEU A 39 38.28 -4.16 11.10
C LEU A 39 39.55 -4.55 11.88
N THR A 40 40.76 -4.18 11.41
CA THR A 40 42.02 -4.72 11.96
C THR A 40 42.97 -3.70 12.61
N ASN A 41 42.57 -2.44 12.75
CA ASN A 41 43.41 -1.46 13.44
C ASN A 41 42.89 -1.21 14.85
N GLY A 42 43.55 -1.81 15.85
CA GLY A 42 43.48 -1.33 17.24
C GLY A 42 43.16 -2.35 18.34
N ALA A 43 43.10 -3.65 18.05
CA ALA A 43 43.11 -4.66 19.11
C ALA A 43 44.30 -5.57 18.88
N ALA A 44 45.27 -5.53 19.82
CA ALA A 44 46.27 -6.57 19.93
C ALA A 44 45.59 -7.93 19.82
N ASP A 45 46.20 -8.80 19.04
CA ASP A 45 45.82 -10.18 18.74
C ASP A 45 45.79 -10.98 20.06
N GLU A 46 44.71 -10.86 20.83
CA GLU A 46 44.41 -11.81 21.89
C GLU A 46 43.92 -13.10 21.22
N PRO A 47 44.53 -14.27 21.51
CA PRO A 47 44.11 -15.53 20.93
C PRO A 47 42.61 -15.74 21.12
N GLN A 48 41.86 -16.13 20.08
CA GLN A 48 40.41 -16.39 20.23
C GLN A 48 40.07 -17.39 21.37
N ALA A 49 41.03 -18.26 21.72
CA ALA A 49 40.94 -19.12 22.89
C ALA A 49 40.88 -18.36 24.23
N THR A 50 41.66 -17.28 24.40
CA THR A 50 41.59 -16.43 25.61
C THR A 50 40.30 -15.61 25.63
N ALA A 51 39.80 -15.17 24.47
CA ALA A 51 38.51 -14.48 24.38
C ALA A 51 37.35 -15.38 24.87
N ASN A 52 37.33 -16.65 24.48
CA ASN A 52 36.33 -17.62 24.96
C ASN A 52 36.48 -17.93 26.45
N GLY A 53 37.70 -18.03 26.97
CA GLY A 53 37.97 -18.19 28.41
C GLY A 53 37.47 -17.00 29.23
N ASN A 54 37.70 -15.78 28.74
CA ASN A 54 37.26 -14.54 29.40
C ASN A 54 35.73 -14.43 29.47
N ILE A 55 35.00 -14.95 28.47
CA ILE A 55 33.53 -14.99 28.47
C ILE A 55 33.01 -15.91 29.57
N ALA A 56 33.52 -17.15 29.63
CA ALA A 56 33.08 -18.14 30.62
C ALA A 56 33.35 -17.66 32.06
N GLU A 57 34.51 -17.04 32.28
CA GLU A 57 34.86 -16.48 33.57
C GLU A 57 33.98 -15.29 33.94
N LEU A 58 33.74 -14.35 33.02
CA LEU A 58 32.82 -13.24 33.28
C LEU A 58 31.41 -13.74 33.62
N GLN A 59 30.92 -14.75 32.90
CA GLN A 59 29.62 -15.37 33.21
C GLN A 59 29.60 -15.97 34.61
N GLN A 60 30.68 -16.63 35.04
CA GLN A 60 30.80 -17.14 36.39
C GLN A 60 30.80 -16.00 37.42
N MET A 61 31.61 -14.97 37.21
CA MET A 61 31.70 -13.81 38.11
C MET A 61 30.37 -13.06 38.26
N ILE A 62 29.59 -12.95 37.17
CA ILE A 62 28.24 -12.38 37.19
C ILE A 62 27.30 -13.26 38.01
N ARG A 63 27.33 -14.59 37.80
CA ARG A 63 26.49 -15.53 38.58
C ARG A 63 26.83 -15.51 40.07
N ASP A 64 28.11 -15.41 40.40
CA ASP A 64 28.60 -15.33 41.78
C ASP A 64 28.39 -13.94 42.41
N GLY A 65 27.91 -12.95 41.65
CA GLY A 65 27.69 -11.58 42.12
C GLY A 65 28.98 -10.84 42.49
N LYS A 66 30.13 -11.29 41.97
CA LYS A 66 31.46 -10.74 42.30
C LYS A 66 31.80 -9.46 41.55
N VAL A 67 31.19 -9.24 40.39
CA VAL A 67 31.40 -8.04 39.57
C VAL A 67 30.28 -7.02 39.76
N LYS A 68 30.64 -5.73 39.75
CA LYS A 68 29.70 -4.61 39.76
C LYS A 68 29.63 -3.98 38.38
N GLU A 69 28.42 -3.83 37.86
CA GLU A 69 28.21 -3.10 36.61
C GLU A 69 28.45 -1.60 36.85
N LEU A 70 29.41 -1.03 36.12
CA LEU A 70 29.68 0.42 36.18
C LEU A 70 28.86 1.17 35.14
N ARG A 71 28.72 0.60 33.94
CA ARG A 71 28.00 1.20 32.83
C ARG A 71 27.63 0.16 31.79
N THR A 72 26.50 0.37 31.12
CA THR A 72 26.07 -0.43 29.99
C THR A 72 25.34 0.43 28.98
N THR A 73 25.63 0.20 27.70
CA THR A 73 24.92 0.81 26.56
C THR A 73 24.19 -0.27 25.77
N TYR A 74 22.94 0.00 25.40
CA TYR A 74 22.12 -0.84 24.53
C TYR A 74 21.82 -0.15 23.21
N ASN A 75 22.06 -0.84 22.10
CA ASN A 75 21.78 -0.40 20.74
C ASN A 75 21.05 -1.54 20.00
N GLY A 76 19.73 -1.50 19.95
CA GLY A 76 18.93 -2.59 19.36
C GLY A 76 19.22 -3.92 20.09
N SER A 77 19.62 -4.95 19.33
CA SER A 77 20.01 -6.24 19.92
C SER A 77 21.47 -6.29 20.42
N TYR A 78 22.29 -5.29 20.12
CA TYR A 78 23.70 -5.22 20.50
C TYR A 78 23.91 -4.30 21.71
N GLY A 79 25.02 -4.49 22.41
CA GLY A 79 25.40 -3.57 23.48
C GLY A 79 26.79 -3.83 24.02
N ALA A 80 27.24 -2.93 24.88
CA ALA A 80 28.53 -3.00 25.56
C ALA A 80 28.33 -2.75 27.06
N SER A 81 29.03 -3.52 27.89
CA SER A 81 28.99 -3.38 29.34
C SER A 81 30.41 -3.30 29.90
N MET A 82 30.63 -2.44 30.89
CA MET A 82 31.84 -2.41 31.69
C MET A 82 31.46 -2.81 33.12
N LEU A 83 32.10 -3.88 33.58
CA LEU A 83 31.95 -4.42 34.91
C LEU A 83 33.29 -4.33 35.65
N PHE A 84 33.23 -4.19 36.97
CA PHE A 84 34.39 -4.04 37.82
C PHE A 84 34.39 -5.10 38.91
N TYR A 85 35.51 -5.81 39.02
CA TYR A 85 35.76 -6.76 40.09
C TYR A 85 36.64 -6.10 41.17
N PRO A 86 36.08 -5.78 42.35
CA PRO A 86 36.80 -5.01 43.36
C PRO A 86 37.97 -5.76 44.00
N ASP A 87 37.87 -7.09 44.15
CA ASP A 87 38.89 -7.86 44.88
C ASP A 87 40.24 -7.92 44.14
N GLU A 88 40.21 -7.92 42.81
CA GLU A 88 41.41 -7.91 41.96
C GLU A 88 41.58 -6.58 41.18
N MET A 89 40.79 -5.56 41.51
CA MET A 89 40.79 -4.25 40.81
C MET A 89 40.78 -4.40 39.28
N THR A 90 40.00 -5.36 38.77
CA THR A 90 40.01 -5.75 37.36
C THR A 90 38.70 -5.35 36.68
N PHE A 91 38.82 -4.67 35.54
CA PHE A 91 37.72 -4.31 34.68
C PHE A 91 37.48 -5.40 33.64
N TYR A 92 36.21 -5.71 33.44
CA TYR A 92 35.70 -6.59 32.40
C TYR A 92 34.86 -5.77 31.45
N ILE A 93 35.31 -5.65 30.21
CA ILE A 93 34.60 -4.93 29.15
C ILE A 93 34.05 -5.95 28.18
N ALA A 94 32.75 -6.00 28.06
CA ALA A 94 32.03 -7.03 27.33
C ALA A 94 31.21 -6.42 26.19
N LEU A 95 31.37 -6.96 24.99
CA LEU A 95 30.45 -6.75 23.87
C LEU A 95 29.45 -7.92 23.89
N PHE A 96 28.17 -7.60 23.79
CA PHE A 96 27.09 -8.59 23.79
C PHE A 96 26.09 -8.38 22.68
N GLN A 97 25.41 -9.46 22.30
CA GLN A 97 24.25 -9.46 21.44
C GLN A 97 23.16 -10.32 22.08
N GLN A 98 21.95 -9.79 22.24
CA GLN A 98 20.82 -10.49 22.87
C GLN A 98 21.20 -11.14 24.22
N LYS A 99 21.94 -10.40 25.05
CA LYS A 99 22.49 -10.85 26.35
C LYS A 99 23.53 -11.98 26.28
N LYS A 100 24.01 -12.35 25.09
CA LYS A 100 25.11 -13.29 24.90
C LYS A 100 26.41 -12.51 24.69
N PHE A 101 27.38 -12.74 25.58
CA PHE A 101 28.73 -12.20 25.41
C PHE A 101 29.46 -12.97 24.32
N TRP A 102 30.09 -12.23 23.42
CA TRP A 102 30.85 -12.78 22.29
C TRP A 102 32.27 -12.21 22.23
N ARG A 103 32.54 -11.13 22.99
CA ARG A 103 33.89 -10.62 23.22
C ARG A 103 33.99 -10.03 24.61
N VAL A 104 35.00 -10.42 25.37
CA VAL A 104 35.30 -9.87 26.70
C VAL A 104 36.79 -9.57 26.79
N ILE A 105 37.12 -8.34 27.16
CA ILE A 105 38.49 -7.89 27.42
C ILE A 105 38.62 -7.60 28.92
N LYS A 106 39.73 -8.04 29.51
CA LYS A 106 40.06 -7.74 30.90
C LYS A 106 41.24 -6.79 30.96
N THR A 107 41.20 -5.87 31.90
CA THR A 107 42.30 -4.93 32.14
C THR A 107 42.24 -4.42 33.58
N GLN A 108 43.40 -4.22 34.19
CA GLN A 108 43.51 -3.52 35.49
C GLN A 108 43.75 -2.02 35.30
N ALA A 109 44.12 -1.59 34.09
CA ALA A 109 44.31 -0.18 33.78
C ALA A 109 42.96 0.49 33.47
N ASP A 110 42.58 1.44 34.32
CA ASP A 110 41.33 2.22 34.23
C ASP A 110 41.19 2.96 32.88
N ALA A 111 42.22 3.72 32.47
CA ALA A 111 42.21 4.45 31.20
C ALA A 111 42.02 3.54 29.97
N ARG A 112 42.57 2.32 30.02
CA ARG A 112 42.38 1.32 28.96
C ARG A 112 40.95 0.76 28.99
N ALA A 113 40.39 0.53 30.17
CA ALA A 113 39.02 0.06 30.32
C ALA A 113 38.03 1.04 29.67
N GLU A 114 38.20 2.32 29.95
CA GLU A 114 37.39 3.41 29.40
C GLU A 114 37.46 3.48 27.87
N THR A 115 38.68 3.39 27.31
CA THR A 115 38.90 3.44 25.86
C THR A 115 38.26 2.23 25.17
N VAL A 116 38.50 1.02 25.69
CA VAL A 116 37.92 -0.21 25.14
C VAL A 116 36.40 -0.20 25.23
N TYR A 117 35.83 0.33 26.32
CA TYR A 117 34.38 0.48 26.46
C TYR A 117 33.82 1.45 25.41
N ALA A 118 34.44 2.61 25.21
CA ALA A 118 34.01 3.58 24.22
C ALA A 118 34.01 2.98 22.80
N ASP A 119 35.05 2.23 22.47
CA ASP A 119 35.15 1.53 21.18
C ASP A 119 34.07 0.45 21.04
N PHE A 120 33.82 -0.35 22.08
CA PHE A 120 32.76 -1.37 22.06
C PHE A 120 31.38 -0.73 21.95
N ALA A 121 31.12 0.36 22.65
CA ALA A 121 29.88 1.11 22.56
C ALA A 121 29.66 1.64 21.13
N LYS A 122 30.68 2.27 20.54
CA LYS A 122 30.65 2.74 19.14
C LYS A 122 30.42 1.61 18.15
N ASN A 123 31.13 0.49 18.31
CA ASN A 123 30.98 -0.69 17.45
C ASN A 123 29.58 -1.31 17.58
N SER A 124 29.03 -1.39 18.79
CA SER A 124 27.67 -1.90 19.01
C SER A 124 26.60 -1.04 18.33
N ALA A 125 26.77 0.28 18.28
CA ALA A 125 25.89 1.18 17.54
C ALA A 125 25.95 0.92 16.03
N ALA A 126 27.16 0.81 15.46
CA ALA A 126 27.34 0.52 14.04
C ALA A 126 26.76 -0.84 13.62
N LEU A 127 26.88 -1.86 14.48
CA LEU A 127 26.26 -3.18 14.24
C LEU A 127 24.72 -3.10 14.29
N ALA A 128 24.18 -2.30 15.20
CA ALA A 128 22.74 -2.12 15.36
C ALA A 128 22.10 -1.29 14.24
N ASP A 129 22.84 -0.40 13.57
CA ASP A 129 22.30 0.50 12.54
C ASP A 129 21.54 -0.24 11.44
N THR A 130 22.05 -1.39 10.99
CA THR A 130 21.39 -2.20 9.95
C THR A 130 20.07 -2.78 10.47
N GLU A 131 20.05 -3.31 11.70
CA GLU A 131 18.86 -3.87 12.33
C GLU A 131 17.80 -2.77 12.56
N ILE A 132 18.20 -1.62 13.10
CA ILE A 132 17.33 -0.48 13.35
C ILE A 132 16.72 0.02 12.04
N ARG A 133 17.53 0.13 10.98
CA ARG A 133 17.04 0.53 9.65
C ARG A 133 16.05 -0.47 9.09
N ARG A 134 16.34 -1.77 9.20
CA ARG A 134 15.41 -2.84 8.77
C ARG A 134 14.07 -2.72 9.49
N THR A 135 14.07 -2.59 10.81
CA THR A 135 12.86 -2.46 11.62
C THR A 135 12.04 -1.23 11.23
N LYS A 136 12.70 -0.09 10.98
CA LYS A 136 12.02 1.13 10.49
C LYS A 136 11.38 0.92 9.12
N LEU A 137 12.12 0.36 8.17
CA LEU A 137 11.61 0.07 6.83
C LEU A 137 10.44 -0.92 6.85
N GLU A 138 10.48 -1.92 7.72
CA GLU A 138 9.36 -2.86 7.92
C GLU A 138 8.12 -2.17 8.46
N ALA A 139 8.29 -1.24 9.42
CA ALA A 139 7.19 -0.46 9.95
C ALA A 139 6.58 0.47 8.87
N GLU A 140 7.41 1.13 8.08
CA GLU A 140 6.99 1.97 6.95
C GLU A 140 6.24 1.16 5.89
N LYS A 141 6.75 -0.03 5.53
CA LYS A 141 6.06 -0.96 4.63
C LYS A 141 4.69 -1.35 5.18
N ASN A 142 4.63 -1.82 6.43
CA ASN A 142 3.37 -2.24 7.05
C ASN A 142 2.36 -1.09 7.18
N PHE A 143 2.83 0.14 7.28
CA PHE A 143 1.97 1.33 7.22
C PHE A 143 1.43 1.57 5.80
N ALA A 144 2.30 1.52 4.78
CA ALA A 144 1.89 1.66 3.38
C ALA A 144 0.89 0.56 2.96
N ASP A 145 1.14 -0.69 3.34
CA ASP A 145 0.25 -1.83 3.05
C ASP A 145 -1.16 -1.61 3.64
N ARG A 146 -1.25 -1.05 4.86
CA ARG A 146 -2.53 -0.68 5.47
C ARG A 146 -3.24 0.44 4.70
N LEU A 147 -2.51 1.45 4.24
CA LEU A 147 -3.10 2.52 3.41
C LEU A 147 -3.63 1.98 2.09
N ILE A 148 -2.86 1.09 1.43
CA ILE A 148 -3.30 0.43 0.20
C ILE A 148 -4.59 -0.36 0.43
N ALA A 149 -4.68 -1.14 1.50
CA ALA A 149 -5.87 -1.92 1.83
C ALA A 149 -7.11 -1.02 2.02
N VAL A 150 -6.97 0.13 2.70
CA VAL A 150 -8.06 1.11 2.86
C VAL A 150 -8.52 1.66 1.51
N GLN A 151 -7.58 1.99 0.62
CA GLN A 151 -7.92 2.51 -0.71
C GLN A 151 -8.58 1.45 -1.59
N GLN A 152 -8.10 0.21 -1.55
CA GLN A 152 -8.72 -0.92 -2.26
C GLN A 152 -10.15 -1.17 -1.77
N GLN A 153 -10.38 -1.14 -0.46
CA GLN A 153 -11.73 -1.28 0.09
C GLN A 153 -12.66 -0.17 -0.40
N ARG A 154 -12.18 1.08 -0.45
CA ARG A 154 -12.94 2.21 -1.00
C ARG A 154 -13.25 2.01 -2.49
N ALA A 155 -12.26 1.59 -3.28
CA ALA A 155 -12.44 1.32 -4.70
C ALA A 155 -13.49 0.21 -4.94
N ASN A 156 -13.41 -0.90 -4.22
CA ASN A 156 -14.36 -2.01 -4.34
C ASN A 156 -15.79 -1.58 -3.99
N ARG A 157 -15.96 -0.78 -2.93
CA ARG A 157 -17.28 -0.23 -2.56
C ARG A 157 -17.83 0.66 -3.68
N LEU A 158 -17.01 1.57 -4.20
CA LEU A 158 -17.43 2.46 -5.27
C LEU A 158 -17.79 1.69 -6.54
N GLN A 159 -17.06 0.61 -6.86
CA GLN A 159 -17.39 -0.27 -7.98
C GLN A 159 -18.75 -0.94 -7.78
N ALA A 160 -19.02 -1.50 -6.59
CA ALA A 160 -20.31 -2.11 -6.28
C ALA A 160 -21.46 -1.08 -6.39
N ASP A 161 -21.27 0.13 -5.87
CA ASP A 161 -22.26 1.21 -5.97
C ASP A 161 -22.55 1.59 -7.44
N LEU A 162 -21.51 1.63 -8.29
CA LEU A 162 -21.67 1.90 -9.73
C LEU A 162 -22.37 0.77 -10.48
N GLU A 163 -22.10 -0.49 -10.13
CA GLU A 163 -22.80 -1.65 -10.72
C GLU A 163 -24.28 -1.62 -10.39
N VAL A 164 -24.64 -1.33 -9.13
CA VAL A 164 -26.03 -1.16 -8.71
C VAL A 164 -26.69 -0.01 -9.46
N ALA A 165 -26.03 1.14 -9.57
CA ALA A 165 -26.56 2.29 -10.29
C ALA A 165 -26.80 1.98 -11.78
N ARG A 166 -25.89 1.25 -12.43
CA ARG A 166 -26.05 0.82 -13.83
C ARG A 166 -27.22 -0.16 -14.00
N ALA A 167 -27.37 -1.12 -13.10
CA ALA A 167 -28.49 -2.06 -13.12
C ALA A 167 -29.84 -1.36 -12.90
N GLN A 168 -29.89 -0.36 -12.01
CA GLN A 168 -31.09 0.45 -11.81
C GLN A 168 -31.42 1.26 -13.07
N GLN A 169 -30.40 1.85 -13.71
CA GLN A 169 -30.60 2.60 -14.95
C GLN A 169 -31.15 1.70 -16.07
N SER A 170 -30.63 0.48 -16.24
CA SER A 170 -31.16 -0.44 -17.25
C SER A 170 -32.61 -0.82 -16.96
N GLN A 171 -32.95 -1.15 -15.71
CA GLN A 171 -34.33 -1.46 -15.33
C GLN A 171 -35.31 -0.32 -15.61
N VAL A 172 -34.90 0.93 -15.41
CA VAL A 172 -35.75 2.10 -15.74
C VAL A 172 -35.97 2.20 -17.24
N VAL A 173 -34.92 1.99 -18.04
CA VAL A 173 -35.02 1.99 -19.52
C VAL A 173 -35.93 0.87 -20.00
N ASP A 174 -35.76 -0.35 -19.47
CA ASP A 174 -36.58 -1.52 -19.83
C ASP A 174 -38.06 -1.28 -19.49
N ARG A 175 -38.36 -0.80 -18.28
CA ARG A 175 -39.73 -0.44 -17.90
C ARG A 175 -40.32 0.64 -18.79
N GLN A 176 -39.53 1.65 -19.19
CA GLN A 176 -40.02 2.68 -20.10
C GLN A 176 -40.39 2.10 -21.47
N ALA A 177 -39.58 1.17 -21.99
CA ALA A 177 -39.89 0.47 -23.24
C ALA A 177 -41.18 -0.36 -23.11
N GLU A 178 -41.33 -1.14 -22.03
CA GLU A 178 -42.54 -1.93 -21.75
C GLU A 178 -43.79 -1.04 -21.66
N GLN A 179 -43.71 0.10 -20.96
CA GLN A 179 -44.83 1.04 -20.85
C GLN A 179 -45.21 1.64 -22.21
N GLN A 180 -44.22 1.97 -23.05
CA GLN A 180 -44.48 2.46 -24.40
C GLN A 180 -45.18 1.40 -25.26
N GLU A 181 -44.78 0.13 -25.15
CA GLU A 181 -45.42 -0.99 -25.84
C GLU A 181 -46.87 -1.20 -25.35
N ALA A 182 -47.09 -1.18 -24.04
CA ALA A 182 -48.42 -1.27 -23.45
C ALA A 182 -49.35 -0.12 -23.88
N ILE A 183 -48.82 1.10 -24.02
CA ILE A 183 -49.60 2.23 -24.56
C ILE A 183 -49.97 1.97 -26.04
N ARG A 184 -49.07 1.41 -26.84
CA ARG A 184 -49.35 1.09 -28.25
C ARG A 184 -50.41 0.01 -28.38
N SER A 185 -50.33 -1.06 -27.59
CA SER A 185 -51.36 -2.11 -27.60
C SER A 185 -52.72 -1.58 -27.17
N LEU A 186 -52.77 -0.80 -26.09
CA LEU A 186 -54.02 -0.23 -25.59
C LEU A 186 -54.68 0.72 -26.60
N ARG A 187 -53.89 1.50 -27.34
CA ARG A 187 -54.41 2.34 -28.45
C ARG A 187 -54.99 1.48 -29.58
N ALA A 188 -54.29 0.42 -29.98
CA ALA A 188 -54.79 -0.48 -31.01
C ALA A 188 -56.11 -1.17 -30.58
N GLU A 189 -56.20 -1.60 -29.32
CA GLU A 189 -57.43 -2.13 -28.74
C GLU A 189 -58.56 -1.09 -28.75
N GLN A 190 -58.27 0.15 -28.32
CA GLN A 190 -59.23 1.26 -28.34
C GLN A 190 -59.75 1.53 -29.76
N ASP A 191 -58.87 1.61 -30.75
CA ASP A 191 -59.23 1.85 -32.14
C ASP A 191 -60.13 0.74 -32.69
N SER A 192 -59.82 -0.53 -32.36
CA SER A 192 -60.65 -1.67 -32.74
C SER A 192 -62.05 -1.64 -32.11
N ALA A 193 -62.15 -1.28 -30.82
CA ALA A 193 -63.41 -1.16 -30.12
C ALA A 193 -64.26 -0.01 -30.68
N GLN A 194 -63.64 1.13 -31.01
CA GLN A 194 -64.33 2.24 -31.67
C GLN A 194 -64.84 1.86 -33.07
N ALA A 195 -64.06 1.11 -33.85
CA ALA A 195 -64.49 0.63 -35.16
C ALA A 195 -65.70 -0.31 -35.05
N GLN A 196 -65.69 -1.22 -34.07
CA GLN A 196 -66.83 -2.10 -33.79
C GLN A 196 -68.08 -1.31 -33.39
N LEU A 197 -67.93 -0.29 -32.54
CA LEU A 197 -69.04 0.56 -32.10
C LEU A 197 -69.67 1.31 -33.29
N ARG A 198 -68.85 1.88 -34.18
CA ARG A 198 -69.35 2.53 -35.41
C ARG A 198 -70.10 1.55 -36.32
N ALA A 199 -69.56 0.34 -36.52
CA ALA A 199 -70.21 -0.68 -37.34
C ALA A 199 -71.57 -1.11 -36.76
N LEU A 200 -71.68 -1.27 -35.43
CA LEU A 200 -72.94 -1.55 -34.75
C LEU A 200 -73.94 -0.41 -34.89
N GLN A 201 -73.51 0.84 -34.76
CA GLN A 201 -74.38 2.01 -34.95
C GLN A 201 -74.96 2.08 -36.37
N THR A 202 -74.13 1.85 -37.39
CA THR A 202 -74.60 1.80 -38.79
C THR A 202 -75.65 0.72 -38.98
N LYS A 203 -75.40 -0.49 -38.45
CA LYS A 203 -76.35 -1.61 -38.52
C LYS A 203 -77.70 -1.29 -37.86
N VAL A 204 -77.68 -0.61 -36.71
CA VAL A 204 -78.93 -0.17 -36.03
C VAL A 204 -79.68 0.85 -36.88
N GLN A 205 -79.01 1.84 -37.47
CA GLN A 205 -79.66 2.80 -38.36
C GLN A 205 -80.26 2.13 -39.60
N ASP A 206 -79.56 1.17 -40.21
CA ASP A 206 -80.09 0.47 -41.39
C ASP A 206 -81.33 -0.37 -41.05
N LEU A 207 -81.34 -1.03 -39.88
CA LEU A 207 -82.52 -1.73 -39.38
C LEU A 207 -83.69 -0.78 -39.09
N GLN A 208 -83.42 0.41 -38.53
CA GLN A 208 -84.44 1.44 -38.30
C GLN A 208 -85.04 1.96 -39.62
N ARG A 209 -84.22 2.20 -40.64
CA ARG A 209 -84.70 2.59 -41.97
C ARG A 209 -85.57 1.51 -42.60
N GLN A 210 -85.20 0.23 -42.44
CA GLN A 210 -86.00 -0.89 -42.93
C GLN A 210 -87.36 -0.97 -42.23
N SER A 211 -87.41 -0.75 -40.90
CA SER A 211 -88.70 -0.72 -40.18
C SER A 211 -89.56 0.49 -40.53
N ASP A 212 -88.99 1.69 -40.71
CA ASP A 212 -89.76 2.88 -41.09
C ASP A 212 -90.29 2.80 -42.53
N THR A 213 -89.57 2.10 -43.42
CA THR A 213 -90.03 1.88 -44.81
C THR A 213 -91.24 0.93 -44.86
N ASP A 214 -91.35 0.01 -43.91
CA ASP A 214 -92.50 -0.90 -43.73
C ASP A 214 -93.71 -0.20 -43.07
N LEU A 215 -93.49 0.96 -42.45
CA LEU A 215 -94.48 1.79 -41.77
C LEU A 215 -94.92 3.06 -42.54
N MET A 216 -94.46 3.26 -43.78
CA MET A 216 -95.00 4.30 -44.67
C MET A 216 -96.27 3.81 -45.38
N PRO A 217 -97.46 4.37 -45.08
CA PRO A 217 -98.66 4.08 -45.86
C PRO A 217 -98.52 4.72 -47.24
N LEU A 218 -98.71 3.91 -48.28
CA LEU A 218 -98.73 4.36 -49.66
C LEU A 218 -99.73 5.52 -49.86
N PRO A 219 -99.36 6.59 -50.58
CA PRO A 219 -100.35 7.57 -51.03
C PRO A 219 -101.22 6.93 -52.12
N PHE A 220 -102.53 6.88 -51.90
CA PHE A 220 -103.49 6.54 -52.95
C PHE A 220 -103.77 7.77 -53.84
N PRO A 221 -103.73 7.64 -55.18
CA PRO A 221 -104.03 8.73 -56.13
C PRO A 221 -105.54 8.83 -56.48
N LYS A 222 -105.98 10.08 -56.74
CA LYS A 222 -107.29 10.60 -57.22
C LYS A 222 -108.57 10.12 -56.54
#